data_AF-A0A7M2YT05-F1
#
_entry.id   AF-A0A7M2YT05-F1
#
_cell.length_a   1.000
_cell.length_b   1.000
_cell.length_c   1.000
_cell.angle_alpha   90.00
_cell.angle_beta   90.00
_cell.angle_gamma   90.00
#
_symmetry.space_group_name_H-M   'P 1'
#
loop_
_entity.id
_entity.type
_entity.pdbx_description
1 polymer ?
#
loop_
_entity_poly.entity_id
_entity_poly.type
_entity_poly.pdbx_seq_one_letter_code
_entity_poly.pdbx_strand_id
1 'polypeptide(L)'
;MTTTPPQRTRVDWGRAKARYVTLGPDERSYARISREFAVSEVTVRKWAKRDGWLEAAADADNRAASEALRAAVRSLADRNTRTVLATDRLRDIVLDPATEIDPNVAVRALPRYAHLEQLIEGQATNRVEITDVQAIVSAVFVVAGRFVPSDRRDDFMRALDDALGGLVAVDQGAA
;
A
#
# COMPACT_ATOMS: atom_id res chain seq x y z
N MET A 1 56.90 -40.38 -16.68
CA MET A 1 55.56 -39.76 -16.57
C MET A 1 55.75 -38.26 -16.41
N THR A 2 55.66 -37.52 -17.51
CA THR A 2 55.78 -36.06 -17.53
C THR A 2 54.40 -35.45 -17.25
N THR A 3 54.18 -35.01 -16.02
CA THR A 3 53.02 -34.18 -15.66
C THR A 3 53.20 -32.80 -16.28
N THR A 4 52.46 -32.53 -17.35
CA THR A 4 52.32 -31.18 -17.92
C THR A 4 51.78 -30.24 -16.83
N PRO A 5 52.48 -29.15 -16.49
CA PRO A 5 51.99 -28.22 -15.48
C PRO A 5 50.67 -27.58 -15.95
N PRO A 6 49.68 -27.40 -15.06
CA PRO A 6 48.38 -26.86 -15.43
C PRO A 6 48.53 -25.45 -16.00
N GLN A 7 48.11 -25.28 -17.24
CA GLN A 7 48.11 -24.00 -17.93
C GLN A 7 47.14 -23.06 -17.21
N ARG A 8 47.66 -21.99 -16.58
CA ARG A 8 46.84 -20.98 -15.91
C ARG A 8 45.93 -20.30 -16.92
N THR A 9 44.65 -20.66 -16.92
CA THR A 9 43.63 -19.99 -17.73
C THR A 9 43.54 -18.53 -17.30
N ARG A 10 43.66 -17.61 -18.27
CA ARG A 10 43.52 -16.18 -18.00
C ARG A 10 42.09 -15.92 -17.53
N VAL A 11 41.94 -15.37 -16.32
CA VAL A 11 40.64 -15.05 -15.73
C VAL A 11 39.98 -13.94 -16.53
N ASP A 12 38.71 -14.13 -16.89
CA ASP A 12 37.87 -13.10 -17.49
C ASP A 12 37.31 -12.19 -16.39
N TRP A 13 37.99 -11.07 -16.17
CA TRP A 13 37.60 -10.08 -15.17
C TRP A 13 36.33 -9.31 -15.55
N GLY A 14 35.99 -9.22 -16.85
CA GLY A 14 34.74 -8.62 -17.29
C GLY A 14 33.55 -9.48 -16.86
N ARG A 15 33.64 -10.79 -17.06
CA ARG A 15 32.64 -11.75 -16.56
C ARG A 15 32.55 -11.76 -15.03
N ALA A 16 33.69 -11.67 -14.33
CA ALA A 16 33.70 -11.61 -12.87
C ALA A 16 33.04 -10.33 -12.32
N LYS A 17 33.29 -9.18 -12.97
CA LYS A 17 32.61 -7.92 -12.65
C LYS A 17 31.11 -8.02 -12.88
N ALA A 18 30.69 -8.51 -14.06
CA ALA A 18 29.28 -8.69 -14.37
C ALA A 18 28.59 -9.59 -13.34
N ARG A 19 29.23 -10.69 -12.94
CA ARG A 19 28.71 -11.57 -11.90
C ARG A 19 28.54 -10.86 -10.56
N TYR A 20 29.53 -10.08 -10.13
CA TYR A 20 29.45 -9.30 -8.88
C TYR A 20 28.30 -8.28 -8.91
N VAL A 21 28.12 -7.57 -10.02
CA VAL A 21 27.06 -6.56 -10.19
C VAL A 21 25.66 -7.20 -10.15
N THR A 22 25.49 -8.41 -10.68
CA THR A 22 24.19 -9.12 -10.64
C THR A 22 23.79 -9.65 -9.26
N LEU A 23 24.71 -9.69 -8.30
CA LEU A 23 24.38 -10.10 -6.93
C LEU A 23 23.64 -8.97 -6.22
N GLY A 24 22.62 -9.32 -5.44
CA GLY A 24 21.94 -8.36 -4.56
C GLY A 24 22.89 -7.79 -3.49
N PRO A 25 22.58 -6.63 -2.91
CA PRO A 25 23.46 -5.94 -1.95
C PRO A 25 23.97 -6.85 -0.82
N ASP A 26 23.09 -7.68 -0.26
CA ASP A 26 23.40 -8.58 0.86
C ASP A 26 24.22 -9.83 0.45
N GLU A 27 24.25 -10.14 -0.84
CA GLU A 27 24.94 -11.32 -1.38
C GLU A 27 26.34 -11.01 -1.93
N ARG A 28 26.70 -9.73 -2.03
CA ARG A 28 27.96 -9.28 -2.63
C ARG A 28 29.14 -9.60 -1.73
N SER A 29 29.98 -10.53 -2.17
CA SER A 29 31.19 -10.91 -1.48
C SER A 29 32.32 -11.22 -2.45
N TYR A 30 33.50 -10.64 -2.24
CA TYR A 30 34.69 -10.98 -3.00
C TYR A 30 35.12 -12.43 -2.76
N ALA A 31 34.84 -13.01 -1.59
CA ALA A 31 35.08 -14.42 -1.29
C ALA A 31 34.15 -15.35 -2.10
N ARG A 32 32.99 -14.88 -2.54
CA ARG A 32 32.11 -15.63 -3.45
C ARG A 32 32.70 -15.64 -4.85
N ILE A 33 33.11 -14.48 -5.36
CA ILE A 33 33.74 -14.36 -6.68
C ILE A 33 35.07 -15.12 -6.73
N SER A 34 35.86 -15.09 -5.65
CA SER A 34 37.14 -15.79 -5.59
C SER A 34 36.97 -17.31 -5.73
N ARG A 35 35.94 -17.88 -5.07
CA ARG A 35 35.57 -19.29 -5.20
C ARG A 35 35.06 -19.63 -6.60
N GLU A 36 34.20 -18.79 -7.18
CA GLU A 36 33.60 -19.03 -8.50
C GLU A 36 34.64 -18.99 -9.63
N PHE A 37 35.65 -18.12 -9.53
CA PHE A 37 36.68 -17.94 -10.55
C PHE A 37 38.03 -18.62 -10.20
N ALA A 38 38.08 -19.41 -9.12
CA ALA A 38 39.26 -20.13 -8.64
C ALA A 38 40.52 -19.23 -8.49
N VAL A 39 40.33 -18.03 -7.93
CA VAL A 39 41.40 -17.04 -7.68
C VAL A 39 41.50 -16.68 -6.21
N SER A 40 42.62 -16.08 -5.80
CA SER A 40 42.73 -15.53 -4.45
C SER A 40 41.81 -14.31 -4.28
N GLU A 41 41.22 -14.16 -3.10
CA GLU A 41 40.38 -13.00 -2.78
C GLU A 41 41.17 -11.68 -2.89
N VAL A 42 42.46 -11.69 -2.56
CA VAL A 42 43.36 -10.53 -2.70
C VAL A 42 43.44 -10.09 -4.17
N THR A 43 43.52 -11.04 -5.12
CA THR A 43 43.50 -10.73 -6.55
C THR A 43 42.16 -10.11 -6.95
N VAL A 44 41.03 -10.68 -6.49
CA VAL A 44 39.70 -10.12 -6.76
C VAL A 44 39.60 -8.68 -6.24
N ARG A 45 40.01 -8.42 -4.99
CA ARG A 45 40.00 -7.07 -4.39
C ARG A 45 40.82 -6.07 -5.22
N LYS A 46 42.00 -6.48 -5.70
CA LYS A 46 42.86 -5.63 -6.54
C LYS A 46 42.15 -5.24 -7.85
N TRP A 47 41.54 -6.20 -8.54
CA TRP A 47 40.82 -5.93 -9.78
C TRP A 47 39.51 -5.18 -9.54
N ALA A 48 38.80 -5.50 -8.47
CA ALA A 48 37.57 -4.82 -8.07
C ALA A 48 37.79 -3.33 -7.80
N LYS A 49 38.87 -2.99 -7.09
CA LYS A 49 39.27 -1.59 -6.86
C LYS A 49 39.68 -0.89 -8.14
N ARG A 50 40.44 -1.56 -9.01
CA ARG A 50 40.94 -0.97 -10.25
C ARG A 50 39.83 -0.70 -11.27
N ASP A 51 38.84 -1.57 -11.35
CA ASP A 51 37.78 -1.52 -12.35
C ASP A 51 36.44 -0.98 -11.78
N GLY A 52 36.45 -0.43 -10.56
CA GLY A 52 35.30 0.23 -9.92
C GLY A 52 34.08 -0.67 -9.79
N TRP A 53 34.22 -1.84 -9.16
CA TRP A 53 33.13 -2.81 -9.05
C TRP A 53 32.01 -2.34 -8.12
N LEU A 54 32.36 -1.63 -7.04
CA LEU A 54 31.38 -1.14 -6.08
C LEU A 54 30.54 -0.03 -6.69
N GLU A 55 31.18 0.91 -7.39
CA GLU A 55 30.52 2.00 -8.10
C GLU A 55 29.59 1.46 -9.19
N ALA A 56 30.07 0.49 -9.99
CA ALA A 56 29.24 -0.14 -11.01
C ALA A 56 28.03 -0.90 -10.43
N ALA A 57 28.21 -1.55 -9.27
CA ALA A 57 27.12 -2.24 -8.59
C ALA A 57 26.10 -1.25 -8.00
N ALA A 58 26.55 -0.17 -7.39
CA ALA A 58 25.68 0.89 -6.87
C ALA A 58 24.89 1.59 -7.99
N ASP A 59 25.53 1.86 -9.13
CA ASP A 59 24.84 2.41 -10.31
C ASP A 59 23.76 1.47 -10.84
N ALA A 60 24.04 0.17 -10.88
CA ALA A 60 23.07 -0.84 -11.28
C ALA A 60 21.88 -0.89 -10.31
N ASP A 61 22.13 -0.88 -9.00
CA ASP A 61 21.07 -0.86 -7.98
C ASP A 61 20.20 0.38 -8.07
N ASN A 62 20.81 1.56 -8.25
CA ASN A 62 20.08 2.82 -8.39
C ASN A 62 19.17 2.82 -9.62
N ARG A 63 19.64 2.26 -10.74
CA ARG A 63 18.82 2.09 -11.95
C ARG A 63 17.68 1.10 -11.72
N ALA A 64 17.97 -0.05 -11.12
CA ALA A 64 16.95 -1.06 -10.81
C ALA A 64 15.88 -0.51 -9.85
N ALA A 65 16.28 0.23 -8.81
CA ALA A 65 15.36 0.89 -7.89
C ALA A 65 14.52 1.96 -8.58
N SER A 66 15.11 2.76 -9.47
CA SER A 66 14.38 3.77 -10.26
C SER A 66 13.37 3.14 -11.20
N GLU A 67 13.74 2.04 -11.86
CA GLU A 67 12.84 1.29 -12.76
C GLU A 67 11.71 0.62 -12.00
N ALA A 68 12.00 0.01 -10.84
CA ALA A 68 10.98 -0.53 -9.94
C ALA A 68 10.01 0.56 -9.47
N LEU A 69 10.51 1.74 -9.09
CA LEU A 69 9.66 2.88 -8.71
C LEU A 69 8.77 3.32 -9.88
N ARG A 70 9.32 3.47 -11.09
CA ARG A 70 8.55 3.81 -12.28
C ARG A 70 7.50 2.75 -12.61
N ALA A 71 7.83 1.47 -12.45
CA ALA A 71 6.88 0.38 -12.65
C ALA A 71 5.76 0.42 -11.60
N ALA A 72 6.07 0.71 -10.34
CA ALA A 72 5.09 0.87 -9.29
C ALA A 72 4.16 2.07 -9.56
N VAL A 73 4.71 3.21 -9.97
CA VAL A 73 3.93 4.40 -10.36
C VAL A 73 3.02 4.09 -11.54
N ARG A 74 3.51 3.42 -12.59
CA ARG A 74 2.66 3.00 -13.72
C ARG A 74 1.55 2.04 -13.28
N SER A 75 1.87 1.07 -12.43
CA SER A 75 0.89 0.14 -11.89
C SER A 75 -0.18 0.83 -11.03
N LEU A 76 0.19 1.88 -10.29
CA LEU A 76 -0.74 2.71 -9.54
C LEU A 76 -1.61 3.55 -10.48
N ALA A 77 -1.03 4.18 -11.50
CA ALA A 77 -1.76 4.92 -12.51
C ALA A 77 -2.77 4.02 -13.24
N ASP A 78 -2.35 2.85 -13.69
CA ASP A 78 -3.22 1.87 -14.35
C ASP A 78 -4.38 1.43 -13.44
N ARG A 79 -4.10 1.20 -12.15
CA ARG A 79 -5.13 0.87 -11.17
C ARG A 79 -6.11 2.01 -10.99
N ASN A 80 -5.63 3.24 -10.81
CA ASN A 80 -6.47 4.42 -10.67
C ASN A 80 -7.35 4.62 -11.91
N THR A 81 -6.80 4.52 -13.11
CA THR A 81 -7.57 4.61 -14.36
C THR A 81 -8.66 3.55 -14.43
N ARG A 82 -8.36 2.29 -14.08
CA ARG A 82 -9.37 1.23 -14.06
C ARG A 82 -10.48 1.51 -13.05
N THR A 83 -10.14 2.05 -11.89
CA THR A 83 -11.15 2.37 -10.87
C THR A 83 -12.02 3.54 -11.31
N VAL A 84 -11.44 4.61 -11.87
CA VAL A 84 -12.20 5.74 -12.44
C VAL A 84 -13.17 5.25 -13.51
N LEU A 85 -12.70 4.43 -14.46
CA LEU A 85 -13.57 3.86 -15.52
C LEU A 85 -14.68 2.96 -14.95
N ALA A 86 -14.41 2.25 -13.85
CA ALA A 86 -15.44 1.45 -13.18
C ALA A 86 -16.48 2.33 -12.50
N THR A 87 -16.06 3.44 -11.87
CA THR A 87 -16.95 4.43 -11.28
C THR A 87 -17.80 5.11 -12.35
N ASP A 88 -17.21 5.55 -13.46
CA ASP A 88 -17.93 6.20 -14.57
C ASP A 88 -19.00 5.28 -15.16
N ARG A 89 -18.64 4.02 -15.48
CA ARG A 89 -19.62 3.04 -15.99
C ARG A 89 -20.78 2.82 -15.02
N LEU A 90 -20.49 2.81 -13.73
CA LEU A 90 -21.51 2.55 -12.73
C LEU A 90 -22.39 3.78 -12.50
N ARG A 91 -21.82 4.98 -12.61
CA ARG A 91 -22.58 6.24 -12.67
C ARG A 91 -23.52 6.25 -13.88
N ASP A 92 -23.05 5.85 -15.06
CA ASP A 92 -23.88 5.76 -16.26
C ASP A 92 -25.06 4.81 -16.05
N ILE A 93 -24.80 3.65 -15.43
CA ILE A 93 -25.82 2.66 -15.08
C ILE A 93 -26.87 3.21 -14.08
N VAL A 94 -26.44 4.00 -13.09
CA VAL A 94 -27.36 4.59 -12.10
C VAL A 94 -28.16 5.75 -12.68
N LEU A 95 -27.57 6.52 -13.61
CA LEU A 95 -28.20 7.69 -14.22
C LEU A 95 -28.99 7.36 -15.49
N ASP A 96 -28.82 6.18 -16.07
CA ASP A 96 -29.58 5.74 -17.23
C ASP A 96 -31.02 5.35 -16.78
N PRO A 97 -32.03 6.15 -17.17
CA PRO A 97 -33.43 5.92 -16.79
C PRO A 97 -34.03 4.66 -17.42
N ALA A 98 -33.34 4.02 -18.38
CA ALA A 98 -33.75 2.75 -18.97
C ALA A 98 -33.32 1.53 -18.12
N THR A 99 -32.46 1.73 -17.12
CA THR A 99 -31.97 0.63 -16.28
C THR A 99 -32.94 0.36 -15.13
N GLU A 100 -33.56 -0.82 -15.09
CA GLU A 100 -34.35 -1.33 -13.95
C GLU A 100 -33.45 -1.68 -12.76
N ILE A 101 -32.77 -0.69 -12.19
CA ILE A 101 -32.05 -0.86 -10.93
C ILE A 101 -32.92 -0.32 -9.83
N ASP A 102 -33.13 -1.13 -8.78
CA ASP A 102 -33.81 -0.69 -7.56
C ASP A 102 -33.13 0.59 -7.04
N PRO A 103 -33.83 1.73 -7.00
CA PRO A 103 -33.28 3.00 -6.54
C PRO A 103 -32.69 2.91 -5.14
N ASN A 104 -33.20 2.02 -4.28
CA ASN A 104 -32.66 1.80 -2.93
C ASN A 104 -31.28 1.14 -2.95
N VAL A 105 -31.00 0.29 -3.94
CA VAL A 105 -29.68 -0.33 -4.11
C VAL A 105 -28.68 0.72 -4.60
N ALA A 106 -29.07 1.57 -5.54
CA ALA A 106 -28.24 2.67 -6.03
C ALA A 106 -27.89 3.67 -4.91
N VAL A 107 -28.87 4.11 -4.13
CA VAL A 107 -28.67 5.07 -3.02
C VAL A 107 -27.77 4.49 -1.92
N ARG A 108 -27.89 3.19 -1.59
CA ARG A 108 -27.02 2.54 -0.60
C ARG A 108 -25.58 2.38 -1.07
N ALA A 109 -25.34 2.39 -2.38
CA ALA A 109 -24.02 2.25 -2.94
C ALA A 109 -23.28 3.60 -3.08
N LEU A 110 -24.00 4.73 -3.18
CA LEU A 110 -23.44 6.09 -3.30
C LEU A 110 -22.35 6.46 -2.25
N PRO A 111 -22.51 6.18 -0.95
CA PRO A 111 -21.48 6.52 0.04
C PRO A 111 -20.17 5.73 -0.16
N ARG A 112 -20.27 4.47 -0.60
CA ARG A 112 -19.10 3.66 -0.95
C ARG A 112 -18.39 4.21 -2.19
N TYR A 113 -19.12 4.84 -3.12
CA TYR A 113 -18.52 5.47 -4.31
C TYR A 113 -17.81 6.78 -3.97
N ALA A 114 -18.44 7.66 -3.19
CA ALA A 114 -17.78 8.88 -2.72
C ALA A 114 -16.49 8.56 -1.95
N HIS A 115 -16.50 7.49 -1.15
CA HIS A 115 -15.31 7.02 -0.44
C HIS A 115 -14.22 6.45 -1.36
N LEU A 116 -14.60 5.69 -2.40
CA LEU A 116 -13.65 5.18 -3.39
C LEU A 116 -13.03 6.31 -4.22
N GLU A 117 -13.82 7.32 -4.59
CA GLU A 117 -13.35 8.52 -5.30
C GLU A 117 -12.34 9.30 -4.46
N GLN A 118 -12.63 9.53 -3.17
CA GLN A 118 -11.69 10.14 -2.22
C GLN A 118 -10.40 9.34 -2.03
N LEU A 119 -10.49 8.00 -1.99
CA LEU A 119 -9.33 7.10 -1.93
C LEU A 119 -8.45 7.21 -3.18
N ILE A 120 -9.04 7.33 -4.37
CA ILE A 120 -8.33 7.41 -5.65
C ILE A 120 -7.66 8.77 -5.83
N GLU A 121 -8.29 9.86 -5.37
CA GLU A 121 -7.76 11.22 -5.46
C GLU A 121 -6.62 11.51 -4.46
N GLY A 122 -6.28 10.55 -3.59
CA GLY A 122 -5.25 10.74 -2.58
C GLY A 122 -5.64 11.75 -1.51
N GLN A 123 -6.92 12.07 -1.38
CA GLN A 123 -7.42 12.82 -0.24
C GLN A 123 -7.26 11.93 1.00
N ALA A 124 -6.65 12.47 2.06
CA ALA A 124 -6.26 11.71 3.23
C ALA A 124 -7.47 10.98 3.84
N THR A 125 -7.54 9.67 3.65
CA THR A 125 -8.62 8.79 4.11
C THR A 125 -8.65 8.57 5.62
N ASN A 126 -7.86 9.32 6.38
CA ASN A 126 -7.80 9.28 7.84
C ASN A 126 -8.77 10.25 8.52
N ARG A 127 -9.82 10.67 7.83
CA ARG A 127 -10.99 11.28 8.47
C ARG A 127 -12.18 10.41 8.16
N VAL A 128 -12.46 9.45 9.03
CA VAL A 128 -13.85 9.05 9.24
C VAL A 128 -14.56 10.36 9.55
N GLU A 129 -15.43 10.83 8.67
CA GLU A 129 -16.13 12.07 8.93
C GLU A 129 -16.89 11.89 10.24
N ILE A 130 -16.78 12.86 11.15
CA ILE A 130 -17.40 12.79 12.49
C ILE A 130 -18.90 12.52 12.37
N THR A 131 -19.51 12.96 11.26
CA THR A 131 -20.89 12.70 10.84
C THR A 131 -21.20 11.21 10.66
N ASP A 132 -20.31 10.41 10.09
CA ASP A 132 -20.50 8.96 9.92
C ASP A 132 -20.46 8.23 11.27
N VAL A 133 -19.55 8.63 12.16
CA VAL A 133 -19.49 8.11 13.53
C VAL A 133 -20.74 8.51 14.31
N GLN A 134 -21.19 9.75 14.18
CA GLN A 134 -22.41 10.24 14.83
C GLN A 134 -23.66 9.48 14.37
N ALA A 135 -23.78 9.16 13.08
CA ALA A 135 -24.90 8.39 12.54
C ALA A 135 -24.93 6.96 13.10
N ILE A 136 -23.78 6.29 13.17
CA ILE A 136 -23.66 4.93 13.72
C ILE A 136 -23.93 4.93 15.22
N VAL A 137 -23.34 5.86 15.96
CA VAL A 137 -23.53 5.98 17.41
C VAL A 137 -24.99 6.30 17.75
N SER A 138 -25.65 7.19 17.00
CA SER A 138 -27.07 7.49 17.17
C SER A 138 -27.95 6.27 16.89
N ALA A 139 -27.65 5.48 15.86
CA ALA A 139 -28.37 4.25 15.56
C ALA A 139 -28.23 3.21 16.69
N VAL A 140 -27.02 3.07 17.26
CA VAL A 140 -26.78 2.18 18.42
C VAL A 140 -27.59 2.62 19.63
N PHE A 141 -27.67 3.92 19.92
CA PHE A 141 -28.45 4.43 21.05
C PHE A 141 -29.96 4.28 20.88
N VAL A 142 -30.49 4.49 19.67
CA VAL A 142 -31.91 4.25 19.38
C VAL A 142 -32.27 2.77 19.57
N VAL A 143 -31.38 1.85 19.17
CA VAL A 143 -31.59 0.42 19.39
C VAL A 143 -31.48 0.07 20.87
N ALA A 144 -30.47 0.57 21.58
CA ALA A 144 -30.28 0.32 23.00
C ALA A 144 -31.48 0.79 23.83
N GLY A 145 -32.04 1.97 23.54
CA GLY A 145 -33.21 2.51 24.22
C GLY A 145 -34.47 1.64 24.12
N ARG A 146 -34.60 0.80 23.07
CA ARG A 146 -35.72 -0.15 22.94
C ARG A 146 -35.67 -1.29 23.94
N PHE A 147 -34.48 -1.62 24.45
CA PHE A 147 -34.28 -2.70 25.42
C PHE A 147 -34.27 -2.20 26.87
N VAL A 148 -34.38 -0.87 27.09
CA VAL A 148 -34.46 -0.28 28.42
C VAL A 148 -35.92 -0.30 28.91
N PRO A 149 -36.21 -0.95 30.06
CA PRO A 149 -37.52 -0.89 30.70
C PRO A 149 -37.98 0.55 30.94
N SER A 150 -39.27 0.81 30.76
CA SER A 150 -39.83 2.17 30.78
C SER A 150 -39.59 2.93 32.09
N ASP A 151 -39.53 2.22 33.22
CA ASP A 151 -39.26 2.74 34.56
C ASP A 151 -37.79 3.15 34.78
N ARG A 152 -36.88 2.78 33.87
CA ARG A 152 -35.43 3.08 33.95
C ARG A 152 -34.91 3.94 32.80
N ARG A 153 -35.78 4.45 31.94
CA ARG A 153 -35.39 5.26 30.77
C ARG A 153 -34.74 6.58 31.19
N ASP A 154 -35.25 7.23 32.23
CA ASP A 154 -34.71 8.51 32.70
C ASP A 154 -33.30 8.34 33.28
N ASP A 155 -33.04 7.24 33.98
CA ASP A 155 -31.70 6.92 34.51
C ASP A 155 -30.72 6.57 33.40
N PHE A 156 -31.18 5.87 32.35
CA PHE A 156 -30.38 5.58 31.16
C PHE A 156 -30.02 6.86 30.39
N MET A 157 -30.97 7.77 30.19
CA MET A 157 -30.73 9.04 29.51
C MET A 157 -29.77 9.94 30.30
N ARG A 158 -29.87 9.96 31.64
CA ARG A 158 -28.92 10.67 32.51
C ARG A 158 -27.51 10.11 32.41
N ALA A 159 -27.36 8.78 32.50
CA ALA A 159 -26.05 8.14 32.37
C ALA A 159 -25.43 8.34 30.97
N LEU A 160 -26.26 8.43 29.93
CA LEU A 160 -25.83 8.69 28.56
C LEU A 160 -25.38 10.15 28.37
N ASP A 161 -26.08 11.11 28.93
CA ASP A 161 -25.68 12.52 28.91
C ASP A 161 -24.39 12.77 29.71
N ASP A 162 -24.25 12.15 30.88
CA ASP A 162 -23.02 12.17 31.69
C ASP A 162 -21.82 11.59 30.90
N ALA A 163 -22.02 10.47 30.20
CA ALA A 163 -20.97 9.82 29.40
C ALA A 163 -20.57 10.64 28.16
N LEU A 164 -21.48 11.44 27.60
CA LEU A 164 -21.23 12.32 26.46
C LEU A 164 -20.77 13.73 26.87
N GLY A 165 -20.60 13.99 28.17
CA GLY A 165 -20.11 15.27 28.69
C GLY A 165 -21.13 16.42 28.62
N GLY A 166 -22.43 16.12 28.71
CA GLY A 166 -23.50 17.13 28.73
C GLY A 166 -23.87 17.70 27.36
N LEU A 167 -23.54 16.99 26.28
CA LEU A 167 -23.78 17.42 24.90
C LEU A 167 -25.20 17.13 24.39
N VAL A 168 -26.01 16.37 25.12
CA VAL A 168 -27.39 16.06 24.70
C VAL A 168 -28.32 17.04 25.39
N ALA A 169 -28.48 18.23 24.80
CA ALA A 169 -29.59 19.09 25.13
C ALA A 169 -30.88 18.33 24.74
N VAL A 170 -31.53 17.72 25.73
CA VAL A 170 -32.87 17.16 25.58
C VAL A 170 -33.78 18.34 25.31
N ASP A 171 -34.10 18.56 24.04
CA ASP A 171 -35.15 19.49 23.64
C ASP A 171 -36.48 18.91 24.16
N GLN A 172 -36.81 19.28 25.40
CA GLN A 172 -38.08 18.97 26.02
C GLN A 172 -39.12 19.80 25.28
N GLY A 173 -39.74 19.20 24.27
CA GLY A 173 -40.85 19.78 23.53
C GLY A 173 -41.84 20.41 24.51
N ALA A 174 -41.96 21.73 24.44
CA ALA A 174 -42.99 22.49 25.12
C ALA A 174 -44.36 22.02 24.61
N ALA A 175 -45.23 21.67 25.55
CA ALA A 175 -46.64 21.37 25.35
C ALA A 175 -47.43 22.61 24.89
#